data_AF-U1YAE5-F1
#
_entry.id   AF-U1YAE5-F1
#
_cell.length_a   1.000
_cell.length_b   1.000
_cell.length_c   1.000
_cell.angle_alpha   90.00
_cell.angle_beta   90.00
_cell.angle_gamma   90.00
#
_symmetry.space_group_name_H-M   'P 1'
#
loop_
_entity.id
_entity.type
_entity.pdbx_description
1 polymer ?
#
loop_
_entity_poly.entity_id
_entity_poly.type
_entity_poly.pdbx_seq_one_letter_code
_entity_poly.pdbx_strand_id
1 'polypeptide(L)'
;MKELTPYIIKNLPNPSRFEITSKQDKVQGENIDGKNVHVQINGDEIPSLILNFMDGISKDKEAVEAIVRTINNVDATAKMTTETFKNELDTMVRTLKEQVSTIQQDKTLQQVFNKNNYVKADILIDNQLYERKSDVTLHFAFPTSNDSGIQSLHIQSATENWNMNQPVKAQPISATHYLDEKQLSDDTTGKLFLET
;
A
#
# COMPACT_ATOMS: atom_id res chain seq x y z
N MET A 1 -14.84 11.88 -5.01
CA MET A 1 -13.48 11.45 -4.62
C MET A 1 -12.42 12.50 -4.87
N LYS A 2 -12.21 12.99 -6.11
CA LYS A 2 -11.18 14.02 -6.40
C LYS A 2 -11.25 15.24 -5.47
N GLU A 3 -12.45 15.74 -5.18
CA GLU A 3 -12.68 16.90 -4.31
C GLU A 3 -12.27 16.69 -2.83
N LEU A 4 -12.23 15.45 -2.34
CA LEU A 4 -11.86 15.14 -0.95
C LEU A 4 -10.37 14.91 -0.76
N THR A 5 -9.67 14.51 -1.83
CA THR A 5 -8.23 14.22 -1.86
C THR A 5 -7.37 15.26 -1.11
N PRO A 6 -7.48 16.58 -1.36
CA PRO A 6 -6.62 17.55 -0.68
C PRO A 6 -6.83 17.55 0.84
N TYR A 7 -8.09 17.41 1.30
CA TYR A 7 -8.43 17.39 2.71
C TYR A 7 -7.97 16.09 3.40
N ILE A 8 -8.06 14.95 2.71
CA ILE A 8 -7.56 13.66 3.20
C ILE A 8 -6.03 13.72 3.36
N ILE A 9 -5.31 14.20 2.34
CA ILE A 9 -3.84 14.30 2.37
C ILE A 9 -3.40 15.27 3.48
N LYS A 10 -4.05 16.42 3.61
CA LYS A 10 -3.74 17.44 4.64
C LYS A 10 -3.91 16.91 6.06
N ASN A 11 -4.92 16.08 6.30
CA ASN A 11 -5.24 15.57 7.64
C ASN A 11 -4.63 14.18 7.93
N LEU A 12 -3.92 13.57 6.98
CA LEU A 12 -3.26 12.28 7.19
C LEU A 12 -2.12 12.43 8.20
N PRO A 13 -2.15 11.73 9.34
CA PRO A 13 -1.09 11.84 10.34
C PRO A 13 0.17 11.10 9.89
N ASN A 14 1.32 11.66 10.24
CA ASN A 14 2.61 11.02 10.01
C ASN A 14 2.83 9.90 11.04
N PRO A 15 3.26 8.69 10.62
CA PRO A 15 3.71 7.66 11.55
C PRO A 15 5.06 8.03 12.18
N SER A 16 5.46 7.32 13.25
CA SER A 16 6.74 7.58 13.91
C SER A 16 7.96 7.31 13.04
N ARG A 17 7.83 6.47 12.00
CA ARG A 17 8.87 6.18 11.01
C ARG A 17 8.43 6.64 9.64
N PHE A 18 8.67 7.91 9.39
CA PHE A 18 8.50 8.54 8.08
C PHE A 18 9.79 9.28 7.73
N GLU A 19 10.36 8.98 6.56
CA GLU A 19 11.58 9.62 6.10
C GLU A 19 11.53 9.82 4.59
N ILE A 20 12.05 10.96 4.13
CA ILE A 20 12.29 11.21 2.71
C ILE A 20 13.78 11.46 2.54
N THR A 21 14.46 10.57 1.82
CA THR A 21 15.90 10.69 1.55
C THR A 21 16.16 10.79 0.06
N SER A 22 17.21 11.52 -0.35
CA SER A 22 17.71 11.41 -1.73
C SER A 22 18.42 10.06 -1.88
N LYS A 23 18.09 9.32 -2.92
CA LYS A 23 18.67 8.00 -3.19
C LYS A 23 18.91 7.84 -4.69
N GLN A 24 20.08 7.33 -5.06
CA GLN A 24 20.33 6.74 -6.38
C GLN A 24 20.18 5.23 -6.24
N ASP A 25 19.33 4.63 -7.06
CA ASP A 25 19.07 3.18 -7.02
C ASP A 25 19.02 2.60 -8.43
N LYS A 26 19.17 1.27 -8.54
CA LYS A 26 19.03 0.56 -9.80
C LYS A 26 17.59 0.09 -9.99
N VAL A 27 17.02 0.42 -11.14
CA VAL A 27 15.70 -0.04 -11.59
C VAL A 27 15.91 -0.74 -12.92
N GLN A 28 15.71 -2.07 -12.97
CA GLN A 28 15.99 -2.90 -14.14
C GLN A 28 17.40 -2.69 -14.75
N GLY A 29 18.38 -2.38 -13.91
CA GLY A 29 19.79 -2.18 -14.29
C GLY A 29 20.18 -0.73 -14.63
N GLU A 30 19.23 0.19 -14.75
CA GLU A 30 19.50 1.62 -14.95
C GLU A 30 19.59 2.35 -13.61
N ASN A 31 20.56 3.25 -13.45
CA ASN A 31 20.66 4.10 -12.28
C ASN A 31 19.64 5.23 -12.37
N ILE A 32 18.74 5.31 -11.40
CA ILE A 32 17.74 6.36 -11.28
C ILE A 32 17.99 7.17 -10.01
N ASP A 33 18.15 8.48 -10.17
CA ASP A 33 18.20 9.43 -9.07
C ASP A 33 16.78 9.85 -8.68
N GLY A 34 16.50 9.84 -7.38
CA GLY A 34 15.20 10.20 -6.87
C GLY A 34 15.14 10.42 -5.36
N LYS A 35 13.91 10.45 -4.86
CA LYS A 35 13.58 10.47 -3.44
C LYS A 35 13.05 9.09 -3.04
N ASN A 36 13.63 8.51 -2.01
CA ASN A 36 13.06 7.36 -1.33
C ASN A 36 12.13 7.87 -0.23
N VAL A 37 10.85 7.52 -0.33
CA VAL A 37 9.86 7.73 0.73
C VAL A 37 9.78 6.43 1.53
N HIS A 38 10.30 6.46 2.74
CA HIS A 38 10.24 5.35 3.68
C HIS A 38 9.13 5.60 4.69
N VAL A 39 8.22 4.65 4.82
CA VAL A 39 7.12 4.67 5.78
C VAL A 39 7.06 3.34 6.49
N GLN A 40 7.07 3.35 7.82
CA GLN A 40 6.74 2.18 8.62
C GLN A 40 5.68 2.54 9.67
N ILE A 41 4.60 1.79 9.66
CA ILE A 41 3.50 1.87 10.62
C ILE A 41 3.55 0.62 11.48
N ASN A 42 3.81 0.79 12.77
CA ASN A 42 3.75 -0.31 13.72
C ASN A 42 2.33 -0.49 14.27
N GLY A 43 2.01 -1.69 14.72
CA GLY A 43 0.68 -2.07 15.18
C GLY A 43 0.22 -1.26 16.39
N ASP A 44 1.13 -0.88 17.29
CA ASP A 44 0.83 -0.02 18.44
C ASP A 44 0.47 1.42 18.05
N GLU A 45 0.85 1.87 16.86
CA GLU A 45 0.58 3.22 16.37
C GLU A 45 -0.78 3.33 15.67
N ILE A 46 -1.27 2.24 15.07
CA ILE A 46 -2.49 2.21 14.24
C ILE A 46 -3.69 2.85 14.97
N PRO A 47 -4.02 2.48 16.22
CA PRO A 47 -5.19 3.05 16.89
C PRO A 47 -5.08 4.57 17.06
N SER A 48 -3.88 5.07 17.39
CA SER A 48 -3.63 6.50 17.54
C SER A 48 -3.60 7.24 16.20
N LEU A 49 -3.09 6.63 15.13
CA LEU A 49 -3.12 7.22 13.78
C LEU A 49 -4.55 7.39 13.28
N ILE A 50 -5.41 6.38 13.43
CA ILE A 50 -6.83 6.49 13.03
C ILE A 50 -7.52 7.59 13.86
N LEU A 51 -7.30 7.61 15.17
CA LEU A 51 -7.86 8.63 16.05
C LEU A 51 -7.42 10.04 15.64
N ASN A 52 -6.12 10.24 15.41
CA ASN A 52 -5.56 11.54 15.01
C ASN A 52 -6.06 11.99 13.63
N PHE A 53 -6.24 11.05 12.69
CA PHE A 53 -6.82 11.35 11.39
C PHE A 53 -8.26 11.86 11.52
N MET A 54 -9.11 11.14 12.27
CA MET A 54 -10.50 11.51 12.46
C MET A 54 -10.66 12.80 13.27
N ASP A 55 -9.85 12.99 14.30
CA ASP A 55 -9.79 14.22 15.09
C ASP A 55 -9.29 15.42 14.25
N GLY A 56 -8.32 15.19 13.37
CA GLY A 56 -7.85 16.18 12.39
C GLY A 56 -8.97 16.62 11.45
N ILE A 57 -9.68 15.67 10.84
CA ILE A 57 -10.85 15.97 9.99
C ILE A 57 -11.94 16.71 10.78
N SER A 58 -12.27 16.27 11.99
CA SER A 58 -13.28 16.91 12.86
C SER A 58 -12.99 18.40 13.13
N LYS A 59 -11.70 18.74 13.26
CA LYS A 59 -11.23 20.10 13.53
C LYS A 59 -11.06 20.94 12.26
N ASP A 60 -10.92 20.29 11.10
CA ASP A 60 -10.79 20.97 9.81
C ASP A 60 -12.17 21.32 9.23
N LYS A 61 -12.61 22.55 9.48
CA LYS A 61 -13.90 23.07 8.98
C LYS A 61 -14.05 22.90 7.47
N GLU A 62 -13.00 23.14 6.69
CA GLU A 62 -13.07 23.04 5.23
C GLU A 62 -13.25 21.58 4.78
N ALA A 63 -12.57 20.65 5.46
CA ALA A 63 -12.73 19.21 5.24
C ALA A 63 -14.15 18.74 5.55
N VAL A 64 -14.70 19.14 6.71
CA VAL A 64 -16.07 18.81 7.12
C VAL A 64 -17.09 19.32 6.10
N GLU A 65 -16.98 20.60 5.70
CA GLU A 65 -17.88 21.15 4.69
C GLU A 65 -17.74 20.45 3.34
N ALA A 66 -16.52 20.07 2.94
CA ALA A 66 -16.30 19.34 1.69
C ALA A 66 -16.93 17.95 1.71
N ILE A 67 -16.88 17.24 2.85
CA ILE A 67 -17.53 15.94 3.03
C ILE A 67 -19.04 16.11 2.95
N VAL A 68 -19.63 17.06 3.68
CA VAL A 68 -21.08 17.31 3.66
C VAL A 68 -21.56 17.68 2.26
N ARG A 69 -20.85 18.57 1.56
CA ARG A 69 -21.14 18.89 0.15
C ARG A 69 -21.10 17.63 -0.72
N THR A 70 -20.06 16.80 -0.57
CA THR A 70 -19.93 15.55 -1.35
C THR A 70 -21.09 14.60 -1.08
N ILE A 71 -21.47 14.40 0.19
CA ILE A 71 -22.61 13.55 0.58
C ILE A 71 -23.89 14.07 -0.05
N ASN A 72 -24.19 15.36 0.10
CA ASN A 72 -25.41 15.97 -0.46
C ASN A 72 -25.42 15.98 -2.00
N ASN A 73 -24.25 16.01 -2.65
CA ASN A 73 -24.15 15.90 -4.11
C ASN A 73 -24.40 14.47 -4.59
N VAL A 74 -24.04 13.45 -3.79
CA VAL A 74 -24.31 12.04 -4.09
C VAL A 74 -25.77 11.69 -3.80
N ASP A 75 -26.33 12.22 -2.71
CA ASP A 75 -27.73 12.07 -2.34
C ASP A 75 -28.31 13.42 -1.90
N ALA A 76 -29.02 14.09 -2.80
CA ALA A 76 -29.65 15.38 -2.55
C ALA A 76 -30.77 15.31 -1.49
N THR A 77 -31.25 14.11 -1.13
CA THR A 77 -32.28 13.92 -0.11
C THR A 77 -31.71 13.80 1.30
N ALA A 78 -30.39 13.55 1.44
CA ALA A 78 -29.72 13.40 2.72
C ALA A 78 -29.85 14.64 3.62
N LYS A 79 -29.97 15.85 3.02
CA LYS A 79 -30.11 17.14 3.72
C LYS A 79 -29.13 17.29 4.90
N MET A 80 -27.93 16.75 4.76
CA MET A 80 -26.92 16.76 5.80
C MET A 80 -26.43 18.18 6.01
N THR A 81 -26.33 18.62 7.25
CA THR A 81 -25.74 19.92 7.60
C THR A 81 -24.33 19.73 8.15
N THR A 82 -23.49 20.74 7.98
CA THR A 82 -22.14 20.79 8.58
C THR A 82 -22.19 20.57 10.09
N GLU A 83 -23.18 21.15 10.77
CA GLU A 83 -23.34 21.03 12.22
C GLU A 83 -23.73 19.60 12.64
N THR A 84 -24.75 19.01 11.98
CA THR A 84 -25.18 17.63 12.25
C THR A 84 -24.02 16.65 12.05
N PHE A 85 -23.35 16.72 10.90
CA PHE A 85 -22.23 15.83 10.59
C PHE A 85 -21.08 16.03 11.59
N LYS A 86 -20.75 17.28 11.92
CA LYS A 86 -19.67 17.56 12.87
C LYS A 86 -19.99 16.97 14.24
N ASN A 87 -21.20 17.14 14.74
CA ASN A 87 -21.59 16.62 16.06
C ASN A 87 -21.52 15.08 16.11
N GLU A 88 -21.92 14.40 15.04
CA GLU A 88 -21.79 12.95 14.91
C GLU A 88 -20.32 12.51 14.84
N LEU A 89 -19.51 13.19 14.03
CA LEU A 89 -18.08 12.92 13.91
C LEU A 89 -17.35 13.16 15.25
N ASP A 90 -17.66 14.23 15.97
CA ASP A 90 -17.10 14.53 17.30
C ASP A 90 -17.47 13.43 18.30
N THR A 91 -18.71 12.94 18.25
CA THR A 91 -19.17 11.82 19.07
C THR A 91 -18.43 10.52 18.73
N MET A 92 -18.21 10.28 17.43
CA MET A 92 -17.44 9.13 16.95
C MET A 92 -15.98 9.20 17.40
N VAL A 93 -15.33 10.36 17.27
CA VAL A 93 -13.96 10.62 17.73
C VAL A 93 -13.84 10.41 19.24
N ARG A 94 -14.79 10.93 20.03
CA ARG A 94 -14.83 10.71 21.49
C ARG A 94 -14.94 9.23 21.84
N THR A 95 -15.87 8.53 21.21
CA THR A 95 -16.09 7.08 21.45
C THR A 95 -14.87 6.26 21.04
N LEU A 96 -14.26 6.59 19.90
CA LEU A 96 -13.02 5.95 19.45
C LEU A 96 -11.88 6.20 20.44
N LYS A 97 -11.74 7.40 20.99
CA LYS A 97 -10.73 7.71 22.01
C LYS A 97 -10.88 6.84 23.27
N GLU A 98 -12.12 6.61 23.71
CA GLU A 98 -12.42 5.69 24.80
C GLU A 98 -12.03 4.25 24.42
N GLN A 99 -12.38 3.78 23.22
CA GLN A 99 -12.01 2.46 22.72
C GLN A 99 -10.50 2.26 22.56
N VAL A 100 -9.76 3.25 22.07
CA VAL A 100 -8.29 3.20 21.98
C VAL A 100 -7.67 2.99 23.35
N SER A 101 -8.21 3.66 24.38
CA SER A 101 -7.75 3.47 25.76
C SER A 101 -8.03 2.05 26.26
N THR A 102 -9.17 1.45 25.88
CA THR A 102 -9.49 0.05 26.17
C THR A 102 -8.57 -0.92 25.41
N ILE A 103 -8.29 -0.69 24.13
CA ILE A 103 -7.36 -1.50 23.31
C ILE A 103 -5.97 -1.51 23.97
N GLN A 104 -5.53 -0.35 24.48
CA GLN A 104 -4.26 -0.23 25.19
C GLN A 104 -4.22 -0.99 26.52
N GLN A 105 -5.35 -1.41 27.08
CA GLN A 105 -5.42 -2.16 28.35
C GLN A 105 -5.74 -3.65 28.15
N ASP A 106 -6.29 -4.03 27.00
CA ASP A 106 -6.64 -5.40 26.67
C ASP A 106 -5.39 -6.22 26.29
N LYS A 107 -5.07 -7.24 27.11
CA LYS A 107 -3.89 -8.10 26.91
C LYS A 107 -3.90 -8.88 25.60
N THR A 108 -5.08 -9.27 25.10
CA THR A 108 -5.22 -10.02 23.85
C THR A 108 -4.99 -9.09 22.67
N LEU A 109 -5.59 -7.90 22.70
CA LEU A 109 -5.42 -6.92 21.64
C LEU A 109 -4.01 -6.34 21.61
N GLN A 110 -3.32 -6.22 22.75
CA GLN A 110 -1.90 -5.86 22.81
C GLN A 110 -0.99 -6.88 22.09
N GLN A 111 -1.37 -8.15 22.00
CA GLN A 111 -0.60 -9.12 21.21
C GLN A 111 -0.69 -8.86 19.70
N VAL A 112 -1.71 -8.13 19.26
CA VAL A 112 -1.92 -7.76 17.85
C VAL A 112 -1.47 -6.31 17.58
N PHE A 113 -1.81 -5.35 18.43
CA PHE A 113 -1.42 -3.95 18.31
C PHE A 113 -0.11 -3.66 19.07
N ASN A 114 0.98 -4.28 18.62
CA ASN A 114 2.32 -4.03 19.12
C ASN A 114 3.33 -3.81 17.99
N LYS A 115 4.57 -3.48 18.37
CA LYS A 115 5.68 -3.18 17.46
C LYS A 115 6.16 -4.34 16.59
N ASN A 116 5.81 -5.58 16.95
CA ASN A 116 6.18 -6.75 16.14
C ASN A 116 5.27 -6.90 14.91
N ASN A 117 4.10 -6.27 14.93
CA ASN A 117 3.20 -6.21 13.79
C ASN A 117 3.41 -4.89 13.08
N TYR A 118 3.67 -4.91 11.77
CA TYR A 118 3.98 -3.69 11.04
C TYR A 118 3.64 -3.80 9.56
N VAL A 119 3.38 -2.63 8.98
CA VAL A 119 3.41 -2.41 7.54
C VAL A 119 4.56 -1.46 7.24
N LYS A 120 5.39 -1.81 6.27
CA LYS A 120 6.49 -0.99 5.80
C LYS A 120 6.35 -0.78 4.29
N ALA A 121 6.60 0.43 3.83
CA ALA A 121 6.64 0.79 2.43
C ALA A 121 7.89 1.63 2.16
N ASP A 122 8.67 1.23 1.17
CA ASP A 122 9.79 1.98 0.62
C ASP A 122 9.46 2.28 -0.85
N ILE A 123 9.33 3.56 -1.19
CA ILE A 123 8.90 3.99 -2.53
C ILE A 123 9.96 4.93 -3.11
N LEU A 124 10.59 4.53 -4.21
CA LEU A 124 11.49 5.38 -4.98
C LEU A 124 10.68 6.17 -6.01
N ILE A 125 10.75 7.49 -5.89
CA ILE A 125 10.12 8.45 -6.78
C ILE A 125 11.23 9.23 -7.50
N ASP A 126 11.22 9.26 -8.82
CA ASP A 126 12.22 10.03 -9.58
C ASP A 126 11.95 11.55 -9.56
N ASN A 127 12.84 12.31 -10.17
CA ASN A 127 12.71 13.78 -10.25
C ASN A 127 11.50 14.26 -11.07
N GLN A 128 10.87 13.39 -11.87
CA GLN A 128 9.64 13.67 -12.62
C GLN A 128 8.38 13.26 -11.86
N LEU A 129 8.54 12.85 -10.58
CA LEU A 129 7.48 12.38 -9.69
C LEU A 129 6.85 11.04 -10.10
N TYR A 130 7.61 10.23 -10.84
CA TYR A 130 7.20 8.88 -11.20
C TYR A 130 7.68 7.87 -10.16
N GLU A 131 6.79 6.98 -9.73
CA GLU A 131 7.17 5.80 -8.96
C GLU A 131 7.98 4.85 -9.85
N ARG A 132 9.19 4.52 -9.40
CA ARG A 132 10.12 3.65 -10.15
C ARG A 132 10.34 2.31 -9.46
N LYS A 133 10.29 2.30 -8.15
CA LYS A 133 10.44 1.10 -7.34
C LYS A 133 9.60 1.22 -6.09
N SER A 134 8.94 0.13 -5.70
CA SER A 134 8.15 0.09 -4.49
C SER A 134 8.30 -1.27 -3.84
N ASP A 135 8.64 -1.26 -2.55
CA ASP A 135 8.81 -2.43 -1.71
C ASP A 135 7.83 -2.29 -0.53
N VAL A 136 6.80 -3.14 -0.50
CA VAL A 136 5.80 -3.19 0.57
C VAL A 136 5.98 -4.49 1.35
N THR A 137 6.08 -4.36 2.67
CA THR A 137 6.17 -5.48 3.60
C THR A 137 5.04 -5.41 4.61
N LEU A 138 4.28 -6.49 4.75
CA LEU A 138 3.36 -6.71 5.86
C LEU A 138 3.91 -7.83 6.73
N HIS A 139 4.04 -7.58 8.02
CA HIS A 139 4.38 -8.59 9.01
C HIS A 139 3.30 -8.64 10.10
N PHE A 140 2.77 -9.84 10.34
CA PHE A 140 1.74 -10.11 11.32
C PHE A 140 2.09 -11.37 12.12
N ALA A 141 2.53 -11.20 13.36
CA ALA A 141 2.66 -12.24 14.36
C ALA A 141 1.28 -12.65 14.89
N PHE A 142 1.00 -13.95 14.88
CA PHE A 142 -0.28 -14.47 15.36
C PHE A 142 -0.32 -14.47 16.90
N PRO A 143 -1.46 -14.09 17.51
CA PRO A 143 -1.66 -14.24 18.94
C PRO A 143 -1.98 -15.72 19.24
N THR A 144 -0.96 -16.59 19.28
CA THR A 144 -1.13 -18.02 19.56
C THR A 144 -0.49 -18.43 20.87
N SER A 145 -1.17 -19.33 21.59
CA SER A 145 -0.54 -20.15 22.63
C SER A 145 0.42 -21.14 21.95
N ASN A 146 1.54 -21.44 22.62
CA ASN A 146 2.74 -22.16 22.16
C ASN A 146 2.56 -23.53 21.45
N ASP A 147 1.33 -23.98 21.18
CA ASP A 147 1.00 -25.24 20.50
C ASP A 147 0.77 -25.10 18.99
N SER A 148 0.64 -23.87 18.46
CA SER A 148 0.58 -23.64 17.02
C SER A 148 1.98 -23.63 16.41
N GLY A 149 2.25 -24.51 15.44
CA GLY A 149 3.50 -24.50 14.66
C GLY A 149 3.70 -23.26 13.76
N ILE A 150 2.70 -22.38 13.66
CA ILE A 150 2.74 -21.15 12.86
C ILE A 150 2.80 -19.94 13.81
N GLN A 151 3.85 -19.14 13.64
CA GLN A 151 4.17 -17.99 14.51
C GLN A 151 3.82 -16.63 13.87
N SER A 152 3.94 -16.50 12.54
CA SER A 152 3.65 -15.24 11.84
C SER A 152 3.32 -15.43 10.36
N LEU A 153 2.76 -14.38 9.77
CA LEU A 153 2.56 -14.15 8.35
C LEU A 153 3.48 -13.01 7.91
N HIS A 154 4.31 -13.26 6.89
CA HIS A 154 5.16 -12.26 6.26
C HIS A 154 4.86 -12.20 4.77
N ILE A 155 4.41 -11.05 4.29
CA ILE A 155 4.11 -10.80 2.88
C ILE A 155 5.02 -9.68 2.40
N GLN A 156 5.79 -9.95 1.35
CA GLN A 156 6.61 -8.95 0.67
C GLN A 156 6.15 -8.83 -0.77
N SER A 157 5.94 -7.61 -1.22
CA SER A 157 5.64 -7.26 -2.61
C SER A 157 6.65 -6.23 -3.08
N ALA A 158 7.35 -6.53 -4.17
CA ALA A 158 8.30 -5.62 -4.81
C ALA A 158 7.87 -5.37 -6.25
N THR A 159 7.83 -4.11 -6.66
CA THR A 159 7.51 -3.69 -8.03
C THR A 159 8.57 -2.74 -8.55
N GLU A 160 8.93 -2.91 -9.82
CA GLU A 160 9.82 -2.00 -10.54
C GLU A 160 9.12 -1.54 -11.82
N ASN A 161 8.97 -0.22 -11.96
CA ASN A 161 8.40 0.42 -13.14
C ASN A 161 9.52 1.10 -13.94
N TRP A 162 9.77 0.56 -15.12
CA TRP A 162 10.79 1.04 -16.05
C TRP A 162 10.13 1.45 -17.38
N ASN A 163 10.82 2.27 -18.18
CA ASN A 163 10.38 2.64 -19.54
C ASN A 163 8.99 3.31 -19.66
N MET A 164 8.60 4.12 -18.67
CA MET A 164 7.30 4.81 -18.69
C MET A 164 7.23 5.87 -19.81
N ASN A 165 6.11 5.89 -20.54
CA ASN A 165 5.82 6.77 -21.68
C ASN A 165 6.79 6.64 -22.87
N GLN A 166 7.51 5.51 -22.96
CA GLN A 166 8.39 5.21 -24.08
C GLN A 166 7.73 4.21 -25.07
N PRO A 167 8.08 4.27 -26.38
CA PRO A 167 7.56 3.30 -27.35
C PRO A 167 7.96 1.87 -27.01
N VAL A 168 6.97 0.96 -26.97
CA VAL A 168 7.23 -0.49 -26.81
C VAL A 168 7.75 -1.05 -28.13
N LYS A 169 9.00 -1.50 -28.16
CA LYS A 169 9.56 -2.25 -29.29
C LYS A 169 9.31 -3.74 -29.05
N ALA A 170 8.48 -4.36 -29.89
CA ALA A 170 8.31 -5.81 -29.87
C ALA A 170 9.65 -6.49 -30.19
N GLN A 171 10.05 -7.46 -29.37
CA GLN A 171 11.18 -8.31 -29.72
C GLN A 171 10.75 -9.18 -30.92
N PRO A 172 11.49 -9.15 -32.05
CA PRO A 172 11.16 -10.00 -33.17
C PRO A 172 11.31 -11.47 -32.76
N ILE A 173 10.29 -12.28 -32.99
CA ILE A 173 10.36 -13.72 -32.77
C ILE A 173 11.35 -14.28 -33.79
N SER A 174 12.42 -14.89 -33.29
CA SER A 174 13.43 -15.55 -34.11
C SER A 174 12.86 -16.86 -34.65
N ALA A 175 12.41 -16.83 -35.90
CA ALA A 175 11.95 -18.01 -36.65
C ALA A 175 13.12 -18.77 -37.30
N THR A 176 14.34 -18.72 -36.75
CA THR A 176 15.48 -19.45 -37.32
C THR A 176 15.49 -20.94 -36.96
N HIS A 177 14.73 -21.35 -35.94
CA HIS A 177 14.62 -22.74 -35.48
C HIS A 177 13.17 -23.14 -35.23
N TYR A 178 12.26 -22.84 -36.17
CA TYR A 178 10.91 -23.41 -36.09
C TYR A 178 10.95 -24.88 -36.50
N LEU A 179 10.16 -25.70 -35.81
CA LEU A 179 9.88 -27.06 -36.27
C LEU A 179 9.05 -26.93 -37.54
N ASP A 180 9.60 -27.31 -38.69
CA ASP A 180 8.83 -27.40 -39.92
C ASP A 180 8.07 -28.74 -39.97
N GLU A 181 6.93 -28.77 -40.65
CA GLU A 181 6.10 -29.98 -40.78
C GLU A 181 6.84 -31.13 -41.48
N LYS A 182 7.87 -30.83 -42.29
CA LYS A 182 8.71 -31.83 -42.96
C LYS A 182 9.68 -32.51 -41.99
N GLN A 183 10.15 -31.83 -40.96
CA GLN A 183 10.92 -32.41 -39.86
C GLN A 183 10.07 -33.32 -38.97
N LEU A 184 8.74 -33.21 -39.03
CA LEU A 184 7.78 -34.06 -38.33
C LEU A 184 7.19 -35.17 -39.21
N SER A 185 7.32 -35.07 -40.54
CA SER A 185 6.73 -36.03 -41.49
C SER A 185 7.69 -37.10 -42.00
N ASP A 186 9.01 -36.93 -41.80
CA ASP A 186 9.96 -38.01 -42.06
C ASP A 186 9.90 -39.02 -40.91
N ASP A 187 9.13 -40.09 -41.14
CA ASP A 187 9.19 -41.36 -40.42
C ASP A 187 10.60 -41.96 -40.55
N THR A 188 11.56 -41.36 -39.87
CA THR A 188 12.81 -42.00 -39.52
C THR A 188 12.64 -42.54 -38.10
N THR A 189 12.12 -43.75 -38.08
CA THR A 189 12.35 -44.79 -37.08
C THR A 189 13.46 -44.38 -36.10
N GLY A 190 13.08 -44.15 -34.84
CA GLY A 190 13.92 -43.52 -33.83
C GLY A 190 15.38 -43.95 -33.86
N LYS A 191 16.27 -43.03 -34.20
CA LYS A 191 17.66 -43.08 -33.76
C LYS A 191 17.76 -42.35 -32.43
N LEU A 192 18.09 -43.12 -31.39
CA LEU A 192 18.35 -42.62 -30.04
C LEU A 192 19.35 -41.46 -30.10
N PHE A 193 19.05 -40.41 -29.33
CA PHE A 193 19.91 -39.27 -29.02
C PHE A 193 21.13 -39.64 -28.14
N LEU A 194 21.69 -40.84 -28.29
CA LEU A 194 22.80 -41.34 -27.48
C LEU A 194 23.81 -42.10 -28.32
N GLU A 195 24.36 -41.51 -29.38
CA GLU A 195 25.71 -41.88 -29.84
C GLU A 195 26.49 -40.63 -30.30
N THR A 196 27.61 -40.42 -29.59
CA THR A 196 28.71 -39.42 -29.74
C THR A 196 28.44 -37.96 -29.40
#